data_AF-A0A8F9TXC8-F1
#
_entry.id   AF-A0A8F9TXC8-F1
#
_cell.length_a   1.000
_cell.length_b   1.000
_cell.length_c   1.000
_cell.angle_alpha   90.00
_cell.angle_beta   90.00
_cell.angle_gamma   90.00
#
_symmetry.space_group_name_H-M   'P 1'
#
loop_
_entity.id
_entity.type
_entity.pdbx_description
1 polymer ?
#
loop_
_entity_poly.entity_id
_entity_poly.type
_entity_poly.pdbx_seq_one_letter_code
_entity_poly.pdbx_strand_id
1 'polypeptide(L)'
;MDFAAEMKRLVARVERGIDLHLPAADARPARLHTAMRYSMQAGGKRLRPVLVLATAELFGITDDRALPAAVALECVHTYSLIHDDLPCMDNDDLRRGRPTAHKAFDEATALLAGDALLTHAFALLAGNYADDSTLARALLAELADAAGSRRLIGGQMEDLLAEKNADATADDLEFIHRNKTAAMIEAAFALGALVGQADEPAIAALRVAGRDIGLVFQIVDDILDATASSGVLGKTAGKDAQAGKTTYVKLHGLATARGIAVERTESAIAALARVAADTRFLTTLTRELIAREK
;
A
#
# COMPACT_ATOMS: atom_id res chain seq x y z
N MET A 1 -19.11 9.66 -13.90
CA MET A 1 -17.96 8.75 -14.02
C MET A 1 -18.45 7.38 -13.60
N ASP A 2 -18.16 6.34 -14.38
CA ASP A 2 -18.34 4.96 -13.95
C ASP A 2 -17.10 4.55 -13.15
N PHE A 3 -17.23 4.48 -11.82
CA PHE A 3 -16.12 4.17 -10.92
C PHE A 3 -15.56 2.77 -11.15
N ALA A 4 -16.43 1.77 -11.40
CA ALA A 4 -16.01 0.39 -11.57
C ALA A 4 -15.25 0.21 -12.90
N ALA A 5 -15.74 0.83 -13.98
CA ALA A 5 -15.03 0.83 -15.25
C ALA A 5 -13.66 1.51 -15.14
N GLU A 6 -13.58 2.63 -14.41
CA GLU A 6 -12.34 3.38 -14.24
C GLU A 6 -11.32 2.63 -13.38
N MET A 7 -11.76 2.05 -12.27
CA MET A 7 -10.94 1.17 -11.43
C MET A 7 -10.39 0.00 -12.25
N LYS A 8 -11.24 -0.65 -13.06
CA LYS A 8 -10.82 -1.75 -13.94
C LYS A 8 -9.80 -1.30 -15.00
N ARG A 9 -9.98 -0.11 -15.58
CA ARG A 9 -9.02 0.48 -16.55
C ARG A 9 -7.66 0.68 -15.90
N LEU A 10 -7.62 1.31 -14.72
CA LEU A 10 -6.37 1.58 -14.00
C LEU A 10 -5.68 0.29 -13.55
N VAL A 11 -6.42 -0.68 -13.00
CA VAL A 11 -5.86 -2.01 -12.65
C VAL A 11 -5.26 -2.69 -13.89
N ALA A 12 -5.96 -2.69 -15.02
CA ALA A 12 -5.43 -3.28 -16.25
C ALA A 12 -4.15 -2.58 -16.74
N ARG A 13 -3.99 -1.27 -16.52
CA ARG A 13 -2.74 -0.55 -16.79
C ARG A 13 -1.62 -1.04 -15.87
N VAL A 14 -1.91 -1.17 -14.57
CA VAL A 14 -0.94 -1.68 -13.59
C VAL A 14 -0.46 -3.08 -13.95
N GLU A 15 -1.36 -4.02 -14.27
CA GLU A 15 -0.96 -5.38 -14.64
C GLU A 15 -0.05 -5.40 -15.88
N ARG A 16 -0.35 -4.59 -16.89
CA ARG A 16 0.56 -4.43 -18.06
C ARG A 16 1.91 -3.84 -17.66
N GLY A 17 1.93 -2.87 -16.75
CA GLY A 17 3.16 -2.28 -16.24
C GLY A 17 4.01 -3.29 -15.49
N ILE A 18 3.41 -4.09 -14.62
CA ILE A 18 4.09 -5.20 -13.93
C ILE A 18 4.73 -6.12 -14.96
N ASP A 19 3.98 -6.48 -16.01
CA ASP A 19 4.51 -7.40 -17.01
C ASP A 19 5.69 -6.82 -17.81
N LEU A 20 5.61 -5.54 -18.16
CA LEU A 20 6.63 -4.80 -18.91
C LEU A 20 7.90 -4.53 -18.09
N HIS A 21 7.74 -4.19 -16.81
CA HIS A 21 8.83 -3.66 -16.00
C HIS A 21 9.53 -4.70 -15.13
N LEU A 22 8.99 -5.92 -14.99
CA LEU A 22 9.70 -7.00 -14.31
C LEU A 22 10.56 -7.84 -15.30
N PRO A 23 11.71 -8.36 -14.85
CA PRO A 23 12.47 -9.34 -15.62
C PRO A 23 11.62 -10.57 -15.97
N ALA A 24 11.84 -11.14 -17.16
CA ALA A 24 11.17 -12.37 -17.59
C ALA A 24 11.46 -13.52 -16.60
N ALA A 25 10.46 -14.39 -16.37
CA ALA A 25 10.58 -15.47 -15.38
C ALA A 25 11.72 -16.46 -15.68
N ASP A 26 12.02 -16.64 -16.96
CA ASP A 26 13.06 -17.54 -17.48
C ASP A 26 14.44 -16.85 -17.60
N ALA A 27 14.53 -15.53 -17.43
CA ALA A 27 15.80 -14.82 -17.44
C ALA A 27 16.67 -15.25 -16.25
N ARG A 28 17.98 -15.45 -16.45
CA ARG A 28 18.90 -15.83 -15.36
C ARG A 28 19.03 -14.68 -14.33
N PRO A 29 18.92 -14.94 -13.01
CA PRO A 29 18.62 -16.23 -12.35
C PRO A 29 17.10 -16.57 -12.32
N ALA A 30 16.69 -17.58 -13.08
CA ALA A 30 15.28 -17.88 -13.35
C ALA A 30 14.43 -18.17 -12.11
N ARG A 31 14.98 -18.89 -11.11
CA ARG A 31 14.25 -19.19 -9.87
C ARG A 31 13.84 -17.91 -9.13
N LEU A 32 14.74 -16.94 -9.06
CA LEU A 32 14.48 -15.65 -8.41
C LEU A 32 13.41 -14.86 -9.15
N HIS A 33 13.56 -14.70 -10.48
CA HIS A 33 12.57 -13.96 -11.27
C HIS A 33 11.20 -14.64 -11.29
N THR A 34 11.17 -15.99 -11.28
CA THR A 34 9.93 -16.74 -11.14
C THR A 34 9.25 -16.44 -9.80
N ALA A 35 10.00 -16.40 -8.69
CA ALA A 35 9.45 -16.06 -7.37
C ALA A 35 8.98 -14.60 -7.26
N MET A 36 9.75 -13.65 -7.81
CA MET A 36 9.33 -12.24 -7.89
C MET A 36 8.01 -12.09 -8.66
N ARG A 37 7.92 -12.68 -9.86
CA ARG A 37 6.70 -12.61 -10.67
C ARG A 37 5.55 -13.37 -10.02
N TYR A 38 5.79 -14.53 -9.41
CA TYR A 38 4.77 -15.29 -8.68
C TYR A 38 4.05 -14.41 -7.64
N SER A 39 4.81 -13.71 -6.80
CA SER A 39 4.26 -12.85 -5.77
C SER A 39 3.58 -11.61 -6.35
N MET A 40 4.19 -10.99 -7.37
CA MET A 40 3.59 -9.84 -8.05
C MET A 40 2.28 -10.21 -8.77
N GLN A 41 2.16 -11.42 -9.31
CA GLN A 41 0.99 -11.94 -10.04
C GLN A 41 0.00 -12.70 -9.14
N ALA A 42 0.19 -12.71 -7.82
CA ALA A 42 -0.74 -13.33 -6.87
C ALA A 42 -2.10 -12.61 -6.77
N GLY A 43 -2.38 -11.63 -7.66
CA GLY A 43 -3.59 -10.81 -7.67
C GLY A 43 -3.52 -9.68 -6.63
N GLY A 44 -4.66 -9.17 -6.19
CA GLY A 44 -4.77 -8.07 -5.22
C GLY A 44 -5.62 -6.92 -5.74
N LYS A 45 -6.03 -6.00 -4.83
CA LYS A 45 -6.86 -4.84 -5.20
C LYS A 45 -6.09 -3.78 -6.01
N ARG A 46 -4.75 -3.86 -6.07
CA ARG A 46 -3.84 -2.90 -6.72
C ARG A 46 -4.07 -1.44 -6.31
N LEU A 47 -4.51 -1.23 -5.08
CA LEU A 47 -4.91 0.08 -4.59
C LEU A 47 -3.77 1.11 -4.71
N ARG A 48 -2.58 0.79 -4.21
CA ARG A 48 -1.41 1.67 -4.21
C ARG A 48 -0.99 2.11 -5.62
N PRO A 49 -0.74 1.22 -6.58
CA PRO A 49 -0.37 1.64 -7.94
C PRO A 49 -1.53 2.34 -8.67
N VAL A 50 -2.80 1.99 -8.41
CA VAL A 50 -3.96 2.73 -8.92
C VAL A 50 -3.95 4.17 -8.42
N LEU A 51 -3.62 4.41 -7.15
CA LEU A 51 -3.53 5.76 -6.58
C LEU A 51 -2.42 6.59 -7.24
N VAL A 52 -1.27 5.99 -7.56
CA VAL A 52 -0.20 6.66 -8.31
C VAL A 52 -0.72 7.11 -9.68
N LEU A 53 -1.32 6.20 -10.44
CA LEU A 53 -1.82 6.49 -11.79
C LEU A 53 -2.96 7.52 -11.77
N ALA A 54 -3.95 7.33 -10.89
CA ALA A 54 -5.09 8.25 -10.76
C ALA A 54 -4.65 9.66 -10.32
N THR A 55 -3.64 9.76 -9.45
CA THR A 55 -3.11 11.05 -9.03
C THR A 55 -2.34 11.73 -10.16
N ALA A 56 -1.53 10.99 -10.92
CA ALA A 56 -0.84 11.56 -12.08
C ALA A 56 -1.81 12.05 -13.17
N GLU A 57 -2.94 11.34 -13.36
CA GLU A 57 -4.00 11.75 -14.29
C GLU A 57 -4.67 13.07 -13.91
N LEU A 58 -4.72 13.45 -12.63
CA LEU A 58 -5.18 14.79 -12.20
C LEU A 58 -4.38 15.93 -12.84
N PHE A 59 -3.11 15.66 -13.17
CA PHE A 59 -2.17 16.60 -13.75
C PHE A 59 -1.89 16.29 -15.24
N GLY A 60 -2.80 15.56 -15.90
CA GLY A 60 -2.75 15.33 -17.35
C GLY A 60 -1.88 14.15 -17.80
N ILE A 61 -1.32 13.36 -16.88
CA ILE A 61 -0.50 12.18 -17.23
C ILE A 61 -1.41 10.97 -17.47
N THR A 62 -1.88 10.80 -18.70
CA THR A 62 -2.75 9.69 -19.11
C THR A 62 -2.02 8.55 -19.85
N ASP A 63 -0.79 8.81 -20.28
CA ASP A 63 0.12 7.85 -20.90
C ASP A 63 0.92 7.04 -19.84
N ASP A 64 1.88 6.25 -20.28
CA ASP A 64 2.63 5.32 -19.43
C ASP A 64 3.75 6.00 -18.61
N ARG A 65 3.90 7.34 -18.62
CA ARG A 65 4.93 8.04 -17.83
C ARG A 65 4.83 7.80 -16.32
N ALA A 66 3.64 7.55 -15.78
CA ALA A 66 3.44 7.24 -14.35
C ALA A 66 3.57 5.75 -14.03
N LEU A 67 3.67 4.88 -15.04
CA LEU A 67 3.65 3.44 -14.87
C LEU A 67 4.90 2.90 -14.13
N PRO A 68 6.13 3.36 -14.41
CA PRO A 68 7.30 2.93 -13.65
C PRO A 68 7.19 3.25 -12.16
N ALA A 69 6.69 4.43 -11.78
CA ALA A 69 6.48 4.81 -10.39
C ALA A 69 5.40 3.97 -9.70
N ALA A 70 4.30 3.68 -10.41
CA ALA A 70 3.24 2.79 -9.91
C ALA A 70 3.78 1.37 -9.65
N VAL A 71 4.55 0.82 -10.60
CA VAL A 71 5.14 -0.53 -10.44
C VAL A 71 6.20 -0.54 -9.36
N ALA A 72 7.04 0.48 -9.25
CA ALA A 72 8.04 0.59 -8.18
C ALA A 72 7.39 0.54 -6.79
N LEU A 73 6.29 1.28 -6.59
CA LEU A 73 5.54 1.25 -5.34
C LEU A 73 4.91 -0.13 -5.06
N GLU A 74 4.38 -0.80 -6.09
CA GLU A 74 3.81 -2.16 -5.94
C GLU A 74 4.90 -3.22 -5.70
N CYS A 75 6.11 -3.06 -6.23
CA CYS A 75 7.28 -3.87 -5.87
C CYS A 75 7.61 -3.71 -4.38
N VAL A 76 7.61 -2.47 -3.86
CA VAL A 76 7.80 -2.20 -2.42
C VAL A 76 6.72 -2.86 -1.58
N HIS A 77 5.45 -2.69 -1.96
CA HIS A 77 4.34 -3.34 -1.27
C HIS A 77 4.44 -4.87 -1.31
N THR A 78 4.84 -5.44 -2.45
CA THR A 78 4.90 -6.89 -2.62
C THR A 78 6.07 -7.50 -1.87
N TYR A 79 7.26 -6.86 -1.84
CA TYR A 79 8.33 -7.37 -0.99
C TYR A 79 7.91 -7.37 0.48
N SER A 80 7.23 -6.31 0.93
CA SER A 80 6.91 -6.18 2.34
C SER A 80 6.03 -7.35 2.77
N LEU A 81 5.07 -7.77 1.93
CA LEU A 81 4.24 -8.95 2.14
C LEU A 81 5.03 -10.26 2.08
N ILE A 82 5.97 -10.41 1.13
CA ILE A 82 6.81 -11.63 1.04
C ILE A 82 7.58 -11.83 2.35
N HIS A 83 8.14 -10.75 2.89
CA HIS A 83 8.89 -10.80 4.15
C HIS A 83 7.96 -10.96 5.36
N ASP A 84 6.80 -10.29 5.40
CA ASP A 84 5.77 -10.45 6.45
C ASP A 84 5.35 -11.92 6.60
N ASP A 85 5.21 -12.63 5.48
CA ASP A 85 4.77 -14.03 5.46
C ASP A 85 5.87 -15.03 5.89
N LEU A 86 7.12 -14.62 6.15
CA LEU A 86 8.20 -15.54 6.52
C LEU A 86 7.99 -16.18 7.91
N PRO A 87 8.57 -17.37 8.19
CA PRO A 87 8.41 -18.04 9.48
C PRO A 87 8.87 -17.25 10.71
N CYS A 88 9.80 -16.31 10.55
CA CYS A 88 10.28 -15.44 11.62
C CYS A 88 9.42 -14.18 11.85
N MET A 89 8.41 -13.97 11.01
CA MET A 89 7.47 -12.86 11.03
C MET A 89 6.08 -13.42 11.35
N ASP A 90 5.09 -13.32 10.44
CA ASP A 90 3.72 -13.80 10.68
C ASP A 90 3.58 -15.31 10.47
N ASN A 91 4.54 -15.95 9.78
CA ASN A 91 4.53 -17.38 9.45
C ASN A 91 3.23 -17.83 8.74
N ASP A 92 2.74 -17.01 7.83
CA ASP A 92 1.52 -17.29 7.07
C ASP A 92 1.77 -18.30 5.93
N ASP A 93 0.91 -19.32 5.82
CA ASP A 93 0.99 -20.35 4.77
C ASP A 93 0.33 -19.91 3.44
N LEU A 94 -0.63 -18.98 3.51
CA LEU A 94 -1.45 -18.54 2.37
C LEU A 94 -1.56 -17.02 2.29
N ARG A 95 -1.47 -16.48 1.07
CA ARG A 95 -1.76 -15.07 0.75
C ARG A 95 -2.55 -14.98 -0.55
N ARG A 96 -3.64 -14.18 -0.53
CA ARG A 96 -4.53 -13.97 -1.70
C ARG A 96 -5.02 -15.30 -2.32
N GLY A 97 -5.27 -16.31 -1.48
CA GLY A 97 -5.75 -17.63 -1.90
C GLY A 97 -4.67 -18.53 -2.54
N ARG A 98 -3.39 -18.16 -2.47
CA ARG A 98 -2.25 -18.93 -2.98
C ARG A 98 -1.23 -19.21 -1.87
N PRO A 99 -0.41 -20.26 -1.96
CA PRO A 99 0.72 -20.46 -1.06
C PRO A 99 1.62 -19.23 -1.01
N THR A 100 2.09 -18.85 0.18
CA THR A 100 3.07 -17.77 0.33
C THR A 100 4.38 -18.14 -0.35
N ALA A 101 5.21 -17.14 -0.66
CA ALA A 101 6.43 -17.35 -1.44
C ALA A 101 7.36 -18.41 -0.82
N HIS A 102 7.48 -18.42 0.51
CA HIS A 102 8.35 -19.38 1.20
C HIS A 102 7.79 -20.81 1.16
N LYS A 103 6.46 -20.98 1.03
CA LYS A 103 5.82 -22.29 0.83
C LYS A 103 5.88 -22.78 -0.61
N ALA A 104 5.74 -21.87 -1.57
CA ALA A 104 5.77 -22.19 -2.99
C ALA A 104 7.18 -22.53 -3.50
N PHE A 105 8.21 -21.97 -2.86
CA PHE A 105 9.62 -22.14 -3.23
C PHE A 105 10.43 -22.68 -2.06
N ASP A 106 10.98 -21.79 -1.24
CA ASP A 106 11.67 -22.02 0.03
C ASP A 106 11.94 -20.65 0.68
N GLU A 107 12.38 -20.64 1.95
CA GLU A 107 12.66 -19.40 2.69
C GLU A 107 13.75 -18.54 2.03
N ALA A 108 14.83 -19.15 1.54
CA ALA A 108 15.93 -18.42 0.92
C ALA A 108 15.49 -17.71 -0.37
N THR A 109 14.67 -18.38 -1.18
CA THR A 109 14.12 -17.84 -2.43
C THR A 109 13.14 -16.71 -2.11
N ALA A 110 12.27 -16.87 -1.10
CA ALA A 110 11.33 -15.82 -0.69
C ALA A 110 12.07 -14.57 -0.18
N LEU A 111 13.04 -14.75 0.71
CA LEU A 111 13.86 -13.67 1.24
C LEU A 111 14.54 -12.88 0.11
N LEU A 112 15.24 -13.59 -0.79
CA LEU A 112 15.93 -12.97 -1.94
C LEU A 112 14.96 -12.33 -2.93
N ALA A 113 13.77 -12.90 -3.15
CA ALA A 113 12.76 -12.30 -4.03
C ALA A 113 12.24 -10.97 -3.46
N GLY A 114 12.07 -10.89 -2.14
CA GLY A 114 11.76 -9.64 -1.45
C GLY A 114 12.87 -8.60 -1.63
N ASP A 115 14.12 -8.96 -1.34
CA ASP A 115 15.28 -8.07 -1.49
C ASP A 115 15.44 -7.56 -2.93
N ALA A 116 15.21 -8.45 -3.91
CA ALA A 116 15.27 -8.12 -5.32
C ALA A 116 14.14 -7.16 -5.72
N LEU A 117 12.90 -7.35 -5.26
CA LEU A 117 11.79 -6.44 -5.55
C LEU A 117 12.01 -5.05 -4.92
N LEU A 118 12.48 -4.99 -3.67
CA LEU A 118 12.87 -3.74 -3.01
C LEU A 118 13.91 -2.99 -3.85
N THR A 119 14.99 -3.68 -4.24
CA THR A 119 16.07 -3.08 -5.04
C THR A 119 15.61 -2.66 -6.44
N HIS A 120 14.79 -3.50 -7.07
CA HIS A 120 14.24 -3.26 -8.41
C HIS A 120 13.34 -2.03 -8.45
N ALA A 121 12.59 -1.76 -7.38
CA ALA A 121 11.76 -0.55 -7.28
C ALA A 121 12.57 0.74 -7.48
N PHE A 122 13.73 0.85 -6.81
CA PHE A 122 14.61 2.01 -6.97
C PHE A 122 15.28 2.04 -8.35
N ALA A 123 15.67 0.88 -8.88
CA ALA A 123 16.22 0.79 -10.23
C ALA A 123 15.22 1.27 -11.30
N LEU A 124 13.92 0.94 -11.14
CA LEU A 124 12.86 1.41 -12.03
C LEU A 124 12.76 2.93 -12.02
N LEU A 125 12.76 3.56 -10.85
CA LEU A 125 12.71 5.02 -10.74
C LEU A 125 13.96 5.68 -11.33
N ALA A 126 15.15 5.19 -10.97
CA ALA A 126 16.40 5.76 -11.44
C ALA A 126 16.56 5.64 -12.97
N GLY A 127 16.16 4.51 -13.55
CA GLY A 127 16.31 4.25 -14.99
C GLY A 127 15.25 4.94 -15.86
N ASN A 128 13.97 4.89 -15.46
CA ASN A 128 12.89 5.39 -16.31
C ASN A 128 12.68 6.91 -16.25
N TYR A 129 13.26 7.58 -15.25
CA TYR A 129 13.21 9.04 -15.11
C TYR A 129 14.59 9.69 -15.26
N ALA A 130 15.58 8.99 -15.82
CA ALA A 130 16.97 9.44 -15.90
C ALA A 130 17.16 10.78 -16.65
N ASP A 131 16.29 11.07 -17.62
CA ASP A 131 16.34 12.30 -18.42
C ASP A 131 15.91 13.55 -17.63
N ASP A 132 15.22 13.37 -16.49
CA ASP A 132 14.89 14.42 -15.53
C ASP A 132 15.45 14.07 -14.16
N SER A 133 16.71 14.45 -13.92
CA SER A 133 17.40 14.17 -12.66
C SER A 133 16.69 14.75 -11.43
N THR A 134 15.95 15.85 -11.58
CA THR A 134 15.23 16.48 -10.47
C THR A 134 14.03 15.63 -10.07
N LEU A 135 13.24 15.19 -11.06
CA LEU A 135 12.13 14.27 -10.84
C LEU A 135 12.62 12.92 -10.32
N ALA A 136 13.63 12.32 -10.94
CA ALA A 136 14.19 11.04 -10.50
C ALA A 136 14.64 11.10 -9.02
N ARG A 137 15.37 12.15 -8.64
CA ARG A 137 15.80 12.35 -7.25
C ARG A 137 14.60 12.50 -6.31
N ALA A 138 13.57 13.25 -6.69
CA ALA A 138 12.38 13.43 -5.87
C ALA A 138 11.60 12.12 -5.66
N LEU A 139 11.40 11.34 -6.72
CA LEU A 139 10.72 10.03 -6.65
C LEU A 139 11.51 9.03 -5.80
N LEU A 140 12.83 8.97 -5.98
CA LEU A 140 13.71 8.11 -5.19
C LEU A 140 13.69 8.48 -3.71
N ALA A 141 13.78 9.78 -3.40
CA ALA A 141 13.72 10.27 -2.03
C ALA A 141 12.37 9.97 -1.36
N GLU A 142 11.27 10.16 -2.09
CA GLU A 142 9.92 9.87 -1.61
C GLU A 142 9.76 8.39 -1.27
N LEU A 143 10.12 7.49 -2.19
CA LEU A 143 9.99 6.06 -1.98
C LEU A 143 10.93 5.56 -0.87
N ALA A 144 12.16 6.10 -0.78
CA ALA A 144 13.11 5.73 0.24
C ALA A 144 12.65 6.16 1.65
N ASP A 145 12.07 7.35 1.81
CA ASP A 145 11.52 7.79 3.09
C ASP A 145 10.33 6.90 3.49
N ALA A 146 9.40 6.65 2.56
CA ALA A 146 8.22 5.82 2.79
C ALA A 146 8.56 4.37 3.16
N ALA A 147 9.50 3.75 2.44
CA ALA A 147 9.94 2.37 2.67
C ALA A 147 10.98 2.23 3.79
N GLY A 148 11.44 3.34 4.38
CA GLY A 148 12.59 3.37 5.28
C GLY A 148 12.33 2.95 6.72
N SER A 149 13.39 2.97 7.52
CA SER A 149 13.41 2.59 8.95
C SER A 149 12.56 3.47 9.86
N ARG A 150 12.23 4.69 9.43
CA ARG A 150 11.39 5.63 10.19
C ARG A 150 9.92 5.55 9.81
N ARG A 151 9.58 4.79 8.75
CA ARG A 151 8.23 4.60 8.23
C ARG A 151 7.92 3.12 8.07
N LEU A 152 7.74 2.58 6.86
CA LEU A 152 7.28 1.19 6.65
C LEU A 152 8.00 0.16 7.53
N ILE A 153 9.33 0.15 7.52
CA ILE A 153 10.12 -0.83 8.29
C ILE A 153 10.06 -0.54 9.80
N GLY A 154 10.04 0.74 10.19
CA GLY A 154 9.88 1.15 11.59
C GLY A 154 8.51 0.75 12.15
N GLY A 155 7.44 1.01 11.40
CA GLY A 155 6.09 0.61 11.76
C GLY A 155 5.93 -0.91 11.83
N GLN A 156 6.59 -1.66 10.94
CA GLN A 156 6.63 -3.13 11.02
C GLN A 156 7.34 -3.61 12.29
N MET A 157 8.47 -3.01 12.65
CA MET A 157 9.19 -3.36 13.87
C MET A 157 8.35 -3.10 15.12
N GLU A 158 7.71 -1.92 15.21
CA GLU A 158 6.83 -1.59 16.33
C GLU A 158 5.60 -2.52 16.38
N ASP A 159 5.05 -2.95 15.25
CA ASP A 159 3.95 -3.95 15.22
C ASP A 159 4.40 -5.29 15.83
N LEU A 160 5.57 -5.80 15.45
CA LEU A 160 6.13 -7.03 16.03
C LEU A 160 6.40 -6.93 17.53
N LEU A 161 6.81 -5.76 18.01
CA LEU A 161 7.02 -5.50 19.44
C LEU A 161 5.69 -5.42 20.18
N ALA A 162 4.69 -4.76 19.59
CA ALA A 162 3.34 -4.65 20.14
C ALA A 162 2.63 -6.00 20.25
N GLU A 163 2.85 -6.94 19.31
CA GLU A 163 2.30 -8.30 19.40
C GLU A 163 2.81 -9.09 20.62
N LYS A 164 4.01 -8.75 21.11
CA LYS A 164 4.60 -9.35 22.31
C LYS A 164 4.27 -8.58 23.59
N ASN A 165 3.59 -7.44 23.49
CA ASN A 165 3.34 -6.53 24.59
C ASN A 165 1.83 -6.23 24.74
N ALA A 166 1.21 -6.77 25.79
CA ALA A 166 -0.20 -6.56 26.07
C ALA A 166 -0.58 -5.10 26.41
N ASP A 167 0.41 -4.25 26.72
CA ASP A 167 0.24 -2.87 27.19
C ASP A 167 0.46 -1.80 26.11
N ALA A 168 0.41 -2.17 24.82
CA ALA A 168 0.50 -1.21 23.71
C ALA A 168 -0.53 -0.07 23.86
N THR A 169 -0.07 1.16 23.71
CA THR A 169 -0.87 2.39 23.91
C THR A 169 -1.55 2.84 22.62
N ALA A 170 -2.43 3.85 22.73
CA ALA A 170 -3.01 4.49 21.54
C ALA A 170 -1.95 5.19 20.67
N ASP A 171 -0.92 5.77 21.28
CA ASP A 171 0.17 6.43 20.56
C ASP A 171 1.01 5.41 19.78
N ASP A 172 1.27 4.23 20.37
CA ASP A 172 1.96 3.13 19.69
C ASP A 172 1.16 2.64 18.49
N LEU A 173 -0.15 2.44 18.66
CA LEU A 173 -1.03 1.99 17.58
C LEU A 173 -1.11 3.03 16.45
N GLU A 174 -1.23 4.31 16.78
CA GLU A 174 -1.20 5.39 15.79
C GLU A 174 0.13 5.41 15.03
N PHE A 175 1.26 5.24 15.74
CA PHE A 175 2.57 5.14 15.11
C PHE A 175 2.64 3.97 14.12
N ILE A 176 2.20 2.78 14.54
CA ILE A 176 2.17 1.58 13.68
C ILE A 176 1.31 1.85 12.45
N HIS A 177 0.06 2.30 12.61
CA HIS A 177 -0.87 2.49 11.50
C HIS A 177 -0.39 3.56 10.52
N ARG A 178 0.16 4.65 11.05
CA ARG A 178 0.72 5.74 10.24
C ARG A 178 1.91 5.27 9.41
N ASN A 179 2.77 4.43 9.98
CA ASN A 179 4.06 4.10 9.37
C ASN A 179 4.03 2.78 8.57
N LYS A 180 3.41 1.71 9.08
CA LYS A 180 3.30 0.41 8.39
C LYS A 180 2.38 0.48 7.16
N THR A 181 1.26 1.20 7.28
CA THR A 181 0.23 1.22 6.22
C THR A 181 0.11 2.59 5.54
N ALA A 182 -0.13 3.66 6.31
CA ALA A 182 -0.49 4.95 5.72
C ALA A 182 0.65 5.62 4.96
N ALA A 183 1.91 5.45 5.39
CA ALA A 183 3.09 6.01 4.73
C ALA A 183 3.18 5.60 3.25
N MET A 184 2.87 4.34 2.93
CA MET A 184 2.92 3.84 1.55
C MET A 184 1.77 4.34 0.68
N ILE A 185 0.62 4.66 1.28
CA ILE A 185 -0.51 5.27 0.57
C ILE A 185 -0.24 6.77 0.37
N GLU A 186 0.28 7.47 1.37
CA GLU A 186 0.79 8.84 1.25
C GLU A 186 1.82 8.96 0.11
N ALA A 187 2.77 8.03 0.05
CA ALA A 187 3.75 7.97 -1.02
C ALA A 187 3.11 7.73 -2.40
N ALA A 188 2.04 6.93 -2.49
CA ALA A 188 1.33 6.71 -3.75
C ALA A 188 0.83 8.02 -4.36
N PHE A 189 0.19 8.85 -3.53
CA PHE A 189 -0.28 10.16 -3.91
C PHE A 189 0.89 11.09 -4.28
N ALA A 190 1.94 11.13 -3.46
CA ALA A 190 3.10 11.97 -3.71
C ALA A 190 3.82 11.60 -5.02
N LEU A 191 4.05 10.32 -5.29
CA LEU A 191 4.70 9.86 -6.53
C LEU A 191 3.88 10.24 -7.77
N GLY A 192 2.56 10.04 -7.74
CA GLY A 192 1.69 10.44 -8.86
C GLY A 192 1.70 11.95 -9.10
N ALA A 193 1.67 12.75 -8.03
CA ALA A 193 1.73 14.20 -8.11
C ALA A 193 3.09 14.69 -8.63
N LEU A 194 4.19 14.08 -8.19
CA LEU A 194 5.54 14.38 -8.66
C LEU A 194 5.71 14.09 -10.16
N VAL A 195 5.26 12.93 -10.63
CA VAL A 195 5.25 12.61 -12.08
C VAL A 195 4.38 13.60 -12.86
N GLY A 196 3.27 14.03 -12.26
CA GLY A 196 2.39 15.07 -12.77
C GLY A 196 2.96 16.49 -12.72
N GLN A 197 4.15 16.71 -12.13
CA GLN A 197 4.74 18.03 -11.91
C GLN A 197 3.78 18.98 -11.17
N ALA A 198 3.02 18.44 -10.23
CA ALA A 198 2.13 19.21 -9.38
C ALA A 198 2.89 20.26 -8.55
N ASP A 199 2.22 21.34 -8.19
CA ASP A 199 2.79 22.33 -7.28
C ASP A 199 2.83 21.83 -5.82
N GLU A 200 3.66 22.47 -5.00
CA GLU A 200 3.81 22.11 -3.59
C GLU A 200 2.48 22.13 -2.79
N PRO A 201 1.57 23.11 -2.98
CA PRO A 201 0.26 23.08 -2.34
C PRO A 201 -0.57 21.83 -2.69
N ALA A 202 -0.60 21.42 -3.96
CA ALA A 202 -1.31 20.21 -4.38
C ALA A 202 -0.65 18.95 -3.81
N ILE A 203 0.68 18.84 -3.85
CA ILE A 203 1.42 17.72 -3.27
C ILE A 203 1.13 17.61 -1.76
N ALA A 204 1.17 18.73 -1.03
CA ALA A 204 0.88 18.75 0.40
C ALA A 204 -0.56 18.31 0.71
N ALA A 205 -1.54 18.76 -0.07
CA ALA A 205 -2.92 18.34 0.07
C ALA A 205 -3.09 16.83 -0.21
N LEU A 206 -2.45 16.32 -1.27
CA LEU A 206 -2.48 14.91 -1.64
C LEU A 206 -1.79 14.01 -0.61
N ARG A 207 -0.75 14.49 0.08
CA ARG A 207 -0.14 13.79 1.22
C ARG A 207 -1.10 13.67 2.40
N VAL A 208 -1.83 14.74 2.73
CA VAL A 208 -2.85 14.70 3.79
C VAL A 208 -3.92 13.68 3.42
N ALA A 209 -4.43 13.73 2.18
CA ALA A 209 -5.41 12.77 1.69
C ALA A 209 -4.89 11.33 1.80
N GLY A 210 -3.70 11.04 1.30
CA GLY A 210 -3.12 9.70 1.34
C GLY A 210 -2.89 9.16 2.76
N ARG A 211 -2.44 10.02 3.67
CA ARG A 211 -2.27 9.66 5.09
C ARG A 211 -3.59 9.31 5.74
N ASP A 212 -4.59 10.18 5.62
CA ASP A 212 -5.89 9.95 6.25
C ASP A 212 -6.60 8.74 5.64
N ILE A 213 -6.52 8.54 4.31
CA ILE A 213 -7.02 7.32 3.63
C ILE A 213 -6.35 6.07 4.20
N GLY A 214 -5.04 6.09 4.42
CA GLY A 214 -4.33 4.94 4.98
C GLY A 214 -4.68 4.64 6.43
N LEU A 215 -4.93 5.67 7.25
CA LEU A 215 -5.44 5.48 8.61
C LEU A 215 -6.86 4.92 8.60
N VAL A 216 -7.75 5.46 7.75
CA VAL A 216 -9.12 4.93 7.57
C VAL A 216 -9.09 3.46 7.17
N PHE A 217 -8.19 3.09 6.26
CA PHE A 217 -8.04 1.71 5.83
C PHE A 217 -7.83 0.79 7.04
N GLN A 218 -6.86 1.11 7.91
CA GLN A 218 -6.54 0.26 9.04
C GLN A 218 -7.63 0.28 10.12
N ILE A 219 -8.23 1.44 10.43
CA ILE A 219 -9.33 1.52 11.40
C ILE A 219 -10.54 0.70 10.94
N VAL A 220 -10.84 0.72 9.64
CA VAL A 220 -11.94 -0.08 9.08
C VAL A 220 -11.60 -1.58 9.13
N ASP A 221 -10.36 -1.99 8.90
CA ASP A 221 -9.95 -3.39 9.08
C ASP A 221 -10.12 -3.86 10.53
N ASP A 222 -9.74 -3.04 11.51
CA ASP A 222 -9.95 -3.33 12.94
C ASP A 222 -11.44 -3.45 13.29
N ILE A 223 -12.27 -2.55 12.75
CA ILE A 223 -13.74 -2.58 12.92
C ILE A 223 -14.32 -3.86 12.32
N LEU A 224 -13.89 -4.23 11.11
CA LEU A 224 -14.36 -5.41 10.42
C LEU A 224 -13.92 -6.68 11.16
N ASP A 225 -12.69 -6.77 11.65
CA ASP A 225 -12.23 -7.93 12.45
C ASP A 225 -13.08 -8.13 13.71
N ALA A 226 -13.49 -7.02 14.35
CA ALA A 226 -14.30 -7.05 15.56
C ALA A 226 -15.81 -7.30 15.34
N THR A 227 -16.34 -7.03 14.14
CA THR A 227 -17.80 -7.00 13.90
C THR A 227 -18.30 -7.97 12.82
N ALA A 228 -17.47 -8.33 11.86
CA ALA A 228 -17.87 -9.19 10.76
C ALA A 228 -17.69 -10.68 11.13
N SER A 229 -18.55 -11.53 10.56
CA SER A 229 -18.40 -12.98 10.72
C SER A 229 -17.23 -13.51 9.87
N SER A 230 -16.65 -14.65 10.26
CA SER A 230 -15.50 -15.24 9.54
C SER A 230 -15.77 -15.50 8.05
N GLY A 231 -17.03 -15.76 7.68
CA GLY A 231 -17.43 -15.97 6.29
C GLY A 231 -17.42 -14.71 5.43
N VAL A 232 -17.57 -13.53 6.04
CA VAL A 232 -17.56 -12.22 5.35
C VAL A 232 -16.13 -11.70 5.17
N LEU A 233 -15.28 -11.91 6.17
CA LEU A 233 -13.88 -11.44 6.17
C LEU A 233 -12.94 -12.27 5.28
N GLY A 234 -13.30 -13.53 4.99
CA GLY A 234 -12.37 -14.48 4.36
C GLY A 234 -11.20 -14.89 5.26
N LYS A 235 -11.23 -14.50 6.55
CA LYS A 235 -10.34 -14.90 7.65
C LYS A 235 -11.16 -15.17 8.92
N THR A 236 -10.59 -15.83 9.92
CA THR A 236 -11.25 -16.07 11.21
C THR A 236 -11.58 -14.74 11.90
N ALA A 237 -12.86 -14.47 12.18
CA ALA A 237 -13.29 -13.29 12.93
C ALA A 237 -12.77 -13.31 14.37
N GLY A 238 -12.40 -12.14 14.90
CA GLY A 238 -11.82 -12.01 16.24
C GLY A 238 -10.43 -12.64 16.38
N LYS A 239 -9.69 -12.84 15.29
CA LYS A 239 -8.29 -13.31 15.33
C LYS A 239 -7.44 -12.33 16.13
N ASP A 240 -7.70 -11.02 16.01
CA ASP A 240 -6.93 -9.99 16.70
C ASP A 240 -7.17 -10.07 18.21
N ALA A 241 -8.42 -10.30 18.63
CA ALA A 241 -8.76 -10.53 20.04
C ALA A 241 -8.13 -11.82 20.59
N GLN A 242 -8.11 -12.90 19.80
CA GLN A 242 -7.48 -14.17 20.18
C GLN A 242 -5.95 -14.08 20.26
N ALA A 243 -5.34 -13.24 19.44
CA ALA A 243 -3.91 -12.94 19.46
C ALA A 243 -3.52 -11.90 20.52
N GLY A 244 -4.49 -11.33 21.24
CA GLY A 244 -4.25 -10.27 22.23
C GLY A 244 -3.85 -8.91 21.63
N LYS A 245 -3.93 -8.78 20.29
CA LYS A 245 -3.48 -7.60 19.55
C LYS A 245 -4.25 -6.35 19.97
N THR A 246 -3.54 -5.24 20.07
CA THR A 246 -4.15 -3.95 20.40
C THR A 246 -4.68 -3.29 19.14
N THR A 247 -5.99 -2.99 19.11
CA THR A 247 -6.70 -2.43 17.95
C THR A 247 -7.43 -1.15 18.33
N TYR A 248 -7.86 -0.36 17.35
CA TYR A 248 -8.65 0.86 17.60
C TYR A 248 -9.94 0.55 18.36
N VAL A 249 -10.57 -0.59 18.07
CA VAL A 249 -11.80 -1.02 18.74
C VAL A 249 -11.53 -1.38 20.20
N LYS A 250 -10.41 -2.05 20.50
CA LYS A 250 -10.03 -2.40 21.89
C LYS A 250 -9.70 -1.15 22.72
N LEU A 251 -9.00 -0.17 22.15
CA LEU A 251 -8.56 1.04 22.85
C LEU A 251 -9.66 2.09 23.02
N HIS A 252 -10.46 2.33 21.97
CA HIS A 252 -11.39 3.46 21.93
C HIS A 252 -12.87 3.03 21.97
N GLY A 253 -13.14 1.75 21.75
CA GLY A 253 -14.49 1.23 21.55
C GLY A 253 -14.98 1.43 20.11
N LEU A 254 -15.92 0.58 19.68
CA LEU A 254 -16.44 0.53 18.31
C LEU A 254 -17.03 1.86 17.82
N ALA A 255 -17.80 2.55 18.68
CA ALA A 255 -18.45 3.81 18.32
C ALA A 255 -17.41 4.91 18.04
N THR A 256 -16.41 5.03 18.91
CA THR A 256 -15.32 6.02 18.76
C THR A 256 -14.46 5.70 17.54
N ALA A 257 -14.10 4.43 17.32
CA ALA A 257 -13.35 4.01 16.15
C ALA A 257 -14.08 4.39 14.84
N ARG A 258 -15.40 4.19 14.77
CA ARG A 258 -16.23 4.64 13.63
C ARG A 258 -16.21 6.16 13.48
N GLY A 259 -16.33 6.91 14.58
CA GLY A 259 -16.24 8.37 14.56
C GLY A 259 -14.91 8.87 13.99
N ILE A 260 -13.80 8.29 14.43
CA ILE A 260 -12.45 8.62 13.92
C ILE A 260 -12.34 8.28 12.43
N ALA A 261 -12.84 7.12 11.99
CA ALA A 261 -12.84 6.75 10.57
C ALA A 261 -13.61 7.76 9.70
N VAL A 262 -14.77 8.23 10.16
CA VAL A 262 -15.57 9.26 9.48
C VAL A 262 -14.81 10.60 9.43
N GLU A 263 -14.27 11.06 10.55
CA GLU A 263 -13.51 12.31 10.62
C GLU A 263 -12.32 12.31 9.66
N ARG A 264 -11.54 11.23 9.64
CA ARG A 264 -10.40 11.07 8.73
C ARG A 264 -10.83 10.98 7.28
N THR A 265 -11.97 10.34 6.99
CA THR A 265 -12.55 10.30 5.64
C THR A 265 -12.90 11.70 5.15
N GLU A 266 -13.58 12.50 5.97
CA GLU A 266 -13.93 13.88 5.62
C GLU A 266 -12.69 14.77 5.47
N SER A 267 -11.68 14.59 6.32
CA SER A 267 -10.38 15.27 6.18
C SER A 267 -9.70 14.95 4.85
N ALA A 268 -9.68 13.66 4.45
CA ALA A 268 -9.13 13.25 3.17
C ALA A 268 -9.90 13.86 1.98
N ILE A 269 -11.23 13.87 2.03
CA ILE A 269 -12.07 14.48 0.98
C ILE A 269 -11.85 15.99 0.89
N ALA A 270 -11.77 16.68 2.03
CA ALA A 270 -11.48 18.11 2.08
C ALA A 270 -10.07 18.42 1.53
N ALA A 271 -9.08 17.56 1.78
CA ALA A 271 -7.76 17.69 1.19
C ALA A 271 -7.78 17.49 -0.32
N LEU A 272 -8.49 16.47 -0.84
CA LEU A 272 -8.68 16.27 -2.27
C LEU A 272 -9.38 17.45 -2.95
N ALA A 273 -10.33 18.10 -2.28
CA ALA A 273 -11.04 19.27 -2.80
C ALA A 273 -10.16 20.52 -2.96
N ARG A 274 -8.97 20.55 -2.33
CA ARG A 274 -8.00 21.64 -2.49
C ARG A 274 -7.16 21.53 -3.77
N VAL A 275 -7.16 20.36 -4.41
CA VAL A 275 -6.46 20.16 -5.67
C VAL A 275 -7.31 20.74 -6.80
N ALA A 276 -6.75 21.64 -7.60
CA ALA A 276 -7.44 22.31 -8.71
C ALA A 276 -7.62 21.38 -9.94
N ALA A 277 -8.17 20.19 -9.72
CA ALA A 277 -8.42 19.16 -10.73
C ALA A 277 -9.69 18.35 -10.39
N ASP A 278 -10.15 17.51 -11.31
CA ASP A 278 -11.29 16.63 -11.08
C ASP A 278 -10.92 15.43 -10.20
N THR A 279 -11.11 15.56 -8.89
CA THR A 279 -10.79 14.51 -7.90
C THR A 279 -11.93 13.52 -7.65
N ARG A 280 -12.96 13.47 -8.51
CA ARG A 280 -14.15 12.61 -8.30
C ARG A 280 -13.81 11.13 -8.12
N PHE A 281 -12.88 10.58 -8.91
CA PHE A 281 -12.49 9.17 -8.80
C PHE A 281 -11.91 8.87 -7.42
N LEU A 282 -10.94 9.68 -6.98
CA LEU A 282 -10.27 9.53 -5.70
C LEU A 282 -11.24 9.76 -4.53
N THR A 283 -12.14 10.74 -4.66
CA THR A 283 -13.18 11.01 -3.65
C THR A 283 -14.14 9.83 -3.50
N THR A 284 -14.60 9.25 -4.62
CA THR A 284 -15.44 8.05 -4.60
C THR A 284 -14.70 6.86 -4.00
N LEU A 285 -13.44 6.64 -4.40
CA LEU A 285 -12.59 5.59 -3.84
C LEU A 285 -12.47 5.72 -2.32
N THR A 286 -12.22 6.93 -1.80
CA THR A 286 -12.13 7.20 -0.37
C THR A 286 -13.44 6.84 0.37
N ARG A 287 -14.60 7.15 -0.22
CA ARG A 287 -15.91 6.79 0.36
C ARG A 287 -16.17 5.28 0.34
N GLU A 288 -15.78 4.59 -0.72
CA GLU A 288 -15.89 3.13 -0.80
C GLU A 288 -15.02 2.42 0.25
N LEU A 289 -13.87 3.00 0.61
CA LEU A 289 -12.98 2.41 1.61
C LEU A 289 -13.57 2.41 3.03
N ILE A 290 -14.35 3.42 3.43
CA ILE A 290 -15.05 3.42 4.72
C ILE A 290 -16.32 2.56 4.69
N ALA A 291 -16.97 2.46 3.53
CA ALA A 291 -18.20 1.70 3.36
C ALA A 291 -17.97 0.20 3.09
N ARG A 292 -16.70 -0.24 2.98
CA ARG A 292 -16.41 -1.63 2.64
C ARG A 292 -16.89 -2.59 3.72
N GLU A 293 -17.53 -3.65 3.26
CA GLU A 293 -17.98 -4.77 4.11
C GLU A 293 -16.96 -5.94 4.11
N LYS A 294 -15.87 -5.83 3.33
CA LYS A 294 -14.83 -6.86 3.12
C LYS A 294 -13.51 -6.32 2.52
#